data_AF-A0A2H6MX13-F1
#
_entry.id   AF-A0A2H6MX13-F1
#
_cell.length_a   1.000
_cell.length_b   1.000
_cell.length_c   1.000
_cell.angle_alpha   90.00
_cell.angle_beta   90.00
_cell.angle_gamma   90.00
#
_symmetry.space_group_name_H-M   'P 1'
#
loop_
_entity.id
_entity.type
_entity.pdbx_description
1 polymer ?
#
loop_
_entity_poly.entity_id
_entity_poly.type
_entity_poly.pdbx_seq_one_letter_code
_entity_poly.pdbx_strand_id
1 'polypeptide(L)'
;MIRDWWMCMIISVMFEFLEYSLEHQLPNFSECWWDHWIMDVILCNGLGIYCGMKTLGWLSLKTYKWQGLWNIHTYKGKMKRIAFQFTPYSWVKFEWKPASSLRRWLAVCGIIFIFLLAELNTFYLKFVLWMPPEHYLVLLRLVFYVNV
;
A
#
# COMPACT_ATOMS: atom_id res chain seq x y z
N MET A 1 0.43 1.39 7.64
CA MET A 1 0.88 0.70 6.41
C MET A 1 2.40 0.66 6.29
N ILE A 2 2.91 -0.41 5.68
CA ILE A 2 4.35 -0.66 5.43
C ILE A 2 4.89 0.43 4.49
N ARG A 3 5.90 1.17 4.94
CA ARG A 3 6.48 2.34 4.24
C ARG A 3 7.96 2.11 3.91
N ASP A 4 8.26 0.88 3.54
CA ASP A 4 9.60 0.42 3.20
C ASP A 4 9.62 -0.07 1.76
N TRP A 5 10.55 0.48 0.97
CA TRP A 5 10.66 0.17 -0.46
C TRP A 5 10.89 -1.33 -0.68
N TRP A 6 11.75 -1.93 0.13
CA TRP A 6 12.17 -3.31 -0.05
C TRP A 6 11.04 -4.28 0.29
N MET A 7 10.34 -4.06 1.41
CA MET A 7 9.17 -4.87 1.77
C MET A 7 8.05 -4.76 0.74
N CYS A 8 7.74 -3.55 0.24
CA CYS A 8 6.67 -3.38 -0.74
C CYS A 8 6.99 -4.05 -2.08
N MET A 9 8.25 -3.97 -2.55
CA MET A 9 8.67 -4.67 -3.77
C MET A 9 8.60 -6.19 -3.61
N ILE A 10 8.96 -6.72 -2.44
CA ILE A 10 8.84 -8.17 -2.17
C ILE A 10 7.39 -8.59 -2.15
N ILE A 11 6.52 -7.85 -1.48
CA ILE A 11 5.09 -8.16 -1.46
C ILE A 11 4.53 -8.17 -2.88
N SER A 12 4.86 -7.15 -3.70
CA SER A 12 4.45 -7.09 -5.10
C SER A 12 4.88 -8.34 -5.88
N VAL A 13 6.16 -8.70 -5.84
CA VAL A 13 6.67 -9.87 -6.55
C VAL A 13 6.11 -11.19 -6.00
N MET A 14 6.00 -11.33 -4.68
CA MET A 14 5.45 -12.54 -4.06
C MET A 14 3.98 -12.73 -4.38
N PHE A 15 3.23 -11.64 -4.59
CA PHE A 15 1.84 -11.71 -4.98
C PHE A 15 1.69 -12.28 -6.39
N GLU A 16 2.51 -11.83 -7.36
CA GLU A 16 2.53 -12.45 -8.71
C GLU A 16 2.84 -13.94 -8.67
N PHE A 17 3.77 -14.37 -7.82
CA PHE A 17 4.06 -15.80 -7.65
C PHE A 17 2.86 -16.58 -7.10
N LEU A 18 2.05 -15.96 -6.23
CA LEU A 18 0.81 -16.56 -5.73
C LEU A 18 -0.24 -16.65 -6.83
N GLU A 19 -0.37 -15.63 -7.67
CA GLU A 19 -1.28 -15.66 -8.82
C GLU A 19 -0.91 -16.78 -9.79
N TYR A 20 0.37 -16.86 -10.20
CA TYR A 20 0.86 -17.98 -11.01
C TYR A 20 0.61 -19.35 -10.38
N SER A 21 0.79 -19.47 -9.07
CA SER A 21 0.59 -20.75 -8.36
C SER A 21 -0.90 -21.13 -8.27
N LEU A 22 -1.80 -20.15 -8.30
CA LEU A 22 -3.23 -20.32 -8.05
C LEU A 22 -4.10 -20.08 -9.29
N GLU A 23 -3.50 -19.85 -10.47
CA GLU A 23 -4.19 -19.68 -11.75
C GLU A 23 -5.14 -20.86 -12.06
N HIS A 24 -4.78 -22.07 -11.62
CA HIS A 24 -5.62 -23.24 -11.82
C HIS A 24 -6.91 -23.22 -10.98
N GLN A 25 -6.91 -22.50 -9.86
CA GLN A 25 -8.08 -22.39 -8.98
C GLN A 25 -8.96 -21.19 -9.33
N LEU A 26 -8.34 -20.09 -9.75
CA LEU A 26 -8.99 -18.81 -9.99
C LEU A 26 -8.77 -18.40 -11.46
N PRO A 27 -9.79 -18.47 -12.33
CA PRO A 27 -9.64 -18.11 -13.73
C PRO A 27 -9.32 -16.61 -13.94
N ASN A 28 -9.54 -15.77 -12.93
CA ASN A 28 -9.14 -14.37 -12.94
C ASN A 28 -7.62 -14.17 -12.95
N PHE A 29 -6.83 -15.16 -12.51
CA PHE A 29 -5.36 -15.06 -12.45
C PHE A 29 -4.69 -15.66 -13.69
N SER A 30 -5.46 -16.12 -14.68
CA SER A 30 -4.91 -16.66 -15.93
C SER A 30 -4.68 -15.52 -16.92
N GLU A 31 -3.69 -14.69 -16.62
CA GLU A 31 -3.31 -13.54 -17.43
C GLU A 31 -2.05 -13.82 -18.25
N CYS A 32 -1.69 -12.88 -19.13
CA CYS A 32 -0.49 -13.05 -19.95
C CYS A 32 0.76 -12.85 -19.08
N TRP A 33 1.84 -13.59 -19.38
CA TRP A 33 3.10 -13.43 -18.63
C TRP A 33 3.65 -12.00 -18.59
N TRP A 34 3.42 -11.22 -19.66
CA TRP A 34 3.89 -9.85 -19.73
C TRP A 34 3.07 -8.91 -18.85
N ASP A 35 1.81 -9.26 -18.56
CA ASP A 35 0.93 -8.48 -17.67
C ASP A 35 1.50 -8.53 -16.25
N HIS A 36 1.67 -9.73 -15.71
CA HIS A 36 2.28 -9.98 -14.39
C HIS A 36 3.61 -9.23 -14.17
N TRP A 37 4.57 -9.37 -15.09
CA TRP A 37 5.91 -8.82 -14.85
C TRP A 37 6.08 -7.37 -15.29
N ILE A 38 5.51 -6.98 -16.44
CA ILE A 38 5.73 -5.65 -17.00
C ILE A 38 4.65 -4.69 -16.51
N MET A 39 3.38 -5.07 -16.62
CA MET A 39 2.27 -4.21 -16.22
C MET A 39 2.16 -4.16 -14.69
N ASP A 40 2.13 -5.28 -14.01
CA ASP A 40 1.85 -5.27 -12.57
C ASP A 40 3.08 -4.97 -11.72
N VAL A 41 4.16 -5.73 -11.85
CA VAL A 41 5.37 -5.52 -11.02
C VAL A 41 6.08 -4.21 -11.36
N ILE A 42 6.35 -3.94 -12.63
CA ILE A 42 7.17 -2.79 -13.04
C ILE A 42 6.36 -1.50 -13.10
N LEU A 43 5.24 -1.50 -13.84
CA LEU A 43 4.45 -0.31 -14.08
C LEU A 43 3.55 0.02 -12.87
N CYS A 44 2.56 -0.80 -12.55
CA CYS A 44 1.54 -0.49 -11.56
C CYS A 44 2.14 -0.41 -10.15
N ASN A 45 2.71 -1.52 -9.69
CA ASN A 45 3.25 -1.63 -8.33
C ASN A 45 4.57 -0.86 -8.20
N GLY A 46 5.50 -1.06 -9.14
CA GLY A 46 6.80 -0.39 -9.13
C GLY A 46 6.71 1.14 -9.17
N LEU A 47 5.92 1.71 -10.10
CA LEU A 47 5.71 3.16 -10.12
C LEU A 47 4.90 3.64 -8.92
N GLY A 48 3.90 2.89 -8.48
CA GLY A 48 3.12 3.20 -7.29
C GLY A 48 4.00 3.35 -6.05
N ILE A 49 4.90 2.39 -5.82
CA ILE A 49 5.88 2.42 -4.72
C ILE A 49 6.83 3.62 -4.91
N TYR A 50 7.31 3.88 -6.12
CA TYR A 50 8.19 5.03 -6.40
C TYR A 50 7.54 6.37 -6.10
N CYS A 51 6.34 6.60 -6.64
CA CYS A 51 5.55 7.80 -6.37
C CYS A 51 5.23 7.92 -4.88
N GLY A 52 4.86 6.83 -4.22
CA GLY A 52 4.59 6.79 -2.78
C GLY A 52 5.81 7.22 -1.96
N MET A 53 6.99 6.66 -2.25
CA MET A 53 8.23 6.96 -1.53
C MET A 53 8.74 8.38 -1.78
N LYS A 54 8.57 8.92 -3.00
CA LYS A 54 8.86 10.32 -3.31
C LYS A 54 7.90 11.28 -2.59
N THR A 55 6.61 10.95 -2.57
CA THR A 55 5.59 11.72 -1.85
C THR A 55 5.90 11.77 -0.36
N LEU A 56 6.34 10.64 0.20
CA LEU A 56 6.80 10.54 1.59
C LEU A 56 7.96 11.48 1.90
N GLY A 57 8.97 11.51 1.05
CA GLY A 57 10.11 12.41 1.19
C GLY A 57 9.70 13.88 1.12
N TRP A 58 8.80 14.22 0.19
CA TRP A 58 8.27 15.58 0.04
C TRP A 58 7.47 16.05 1.26
N LEU A 59 6.72 15.15 1.90
CA LEU A 59 5.93 15.45 3.10
C LEU A 59 6.79 15.46 4.38
N SER A 60 7.80 14.59 4.47
CA SER A 60 8.69 14.48 5.63
C SER A 60 9.61 15.70 5.83
N LEU A 61 9.91 16.46 4.78
CA LEU A 61 10.81 17.62 4.84
C LEU A 61 10.12 18.92 5.26
N LYS A 62 8.83 18.89 5.60
CA LYS A 62 8.10 20.10 6.00
C LYS A 62 8.28 20.39 7.49
N THR A 63 8.90 21.52 7.79
CA THR A 63 8.94 22.07 9.14
C THR A 63 7.55 22.53 9.55
N TYR A 64 7.02 21.97 10.64
CA TYR A 64 5.71 22.32 11.17
C TYR A 64 5.77 23.70 11.87
N LYS A 65 5.12 24.71 11.29
CA LYS A 65 4.89 26.00 11.96
C LYS A 65 3.62 25.92 12.80
N TRP A 66 3.78 25.85 14.12
CA TRP A 66 2.68 25.85 15.10
C TRP A 66 2.10 27.26 15.34
N GLN A 67 1.67 27.96 14.29
CA GLN A 67 0.98 29.25 14.41
C GLN A 67 -0.54 29.02 14.45
N GLY A 68 -1.35 29.89 15.10
CA GLY A 68 -2.82 29.78 15.07
C GLY A 68 -3.42 30.00 13.66
N LEU A 69 -4.61 29.46 13.38
CA LEU A 69 -5.27 29.60 12.05
C LEU A 69 -5.61 31.07 11.72
N TRP A 70 -5.78 31.87 12.77
CA TRP A 70 -5.99 33.32 12.74
C TRP A 70 -4.74 34.12 12.36
N ASN A 71 -3.53 33.56 12.54
CA ASN A 71 -2.27 34.21 12.16
C ASN A 71 -1.93 34.07 10.66
N ILE A 72 -2.76 33.37 9.88
CA ILE A 72 -2.57 33.17 8.44
C ILE A 72 -3.49 34.10 7.66
N HIS A 73 -2.95 35.20 7.14
CA HIS A 73 -3.73 36.20 6.40
C HIS A 73 -4.21 35.72 5.01
N THR A 74 -3.55 34.73 4.42
CA THR A 74 -3.86 34.27 3.06
C THR A 74 -4.84 33.09 3.04
N TYR A 75 -5.90 33.18 2.23
CA TYR A 75 -6.87 32.09 2.02
C TYR A 75 -6.22 30.77 1.56
N LYS A 76 -5.25 30.85 0.63
CA LYS A 76 -4.47 29.67 0.18
C LYS A 76 -3.72 28.99 1.34
N GLY A 77 -3.24 29.77 2.30
CA GLY A 77 -2.55 29.25 3.48
C GLY A 77 -3.50 28.54 4.46
N LYS A 78 -4.72 29.06 4.63
CA LYS A 78 -5.77 28.42 5.45
C LYS A 78 -6.20 27.08 4.85
N MET A 79 -6.51 27.03 3.56
CA MET A 79 -6.88 25.78 2.86
C MET A 79 -5.77 24.73 2.93
N LYS A 80 -4.52 25.15 2.69
CA LYS A 80 -3.36 24.26 2.76
C LYS A 80 -3.26 23.60 4.14
N ARG A 81 -3.48 24.36 5.23
CA ARG A 81 -3.44 23.83 6.59
C ARG A 81 -4.56 22.83 6.87
N ILE A 82 -5.78 23.13 6.45
CA ILE A 82 -6.93 22.21 6.61
C ILE A 82 -6.63 20.89 5.90
N ALA A 83 -6.11 20.94 4.67
CA ALA A 83 -5.69 19.73 3.96
C ALA A 83 -4.60 18.94 4.71
N PHE A 84 -3.64 19.62 5.36
CA PHE A 84 -2.62 18.95 6.19
C PHE A 84 -3.16 18.37 7.51
N GLN A 85 -4.31 18.79 8.03
CA GLN A 85 -4.91 18.14 9.21
C GLN A 85 -5.41 16.73 8.90
N PHE A 86 -5.76 16.46 7.64
CA PHE A 86 -6.11 15.13 7.16
C PHE A 86 -4.90 14.28 6.79
N THR A 87 -3.67 14.78 7.01
CA THR A 87 -2.45 13.99 6.84
C THR A 87 -1.94 13.43 8.16
N PRO A 88 -1.36 12.22 8.19
CA PRO A 88 -0.84 11.59 9.41
C PRO A 88 0.19 12.46 10.15
N TYR A 89 0.20 12.33 11.48
CA TYR A 89 1.02 13.12 12.40
C TYR A 89 2.53 13.04 12.12
N SER A 90 3.04 11.90 11.64
CA SER A 90 4.46 11.75 11.32
C SER A 90 4.69 11.08 9.96
N TRP A 91 5.40 11.81 9.10
CA TRP A 91 5.87 11.34 7.80
C TRP A 91 7.28 10.72 7.88
N VAL A 92 7.64 10.13 9.03
CA VAL A 92 8.99 9.56 9.25
C VAL A 92 9.13 8.20 8.56
N LYS A 93 10.21 8.01 7.81
CA LYS A 93 10.55 6.74 7.17
C LYS A 93 10.99 5.73 8.25
N PHE A 94 10.39 4.55 8.27
CA PHE A 94 10.79 3.48 9.20
C PHE A 94 11.83 2.58 8.55
N GLU A 95 13.02 2.48 9.14
CA GLU A 95 14.04 1.53 8.72
C GLU A 95 13.86 0.19 9.45
N TRP A 96 13.32 -0.80 8.75
CA TRP A 96 13.01 -2.11 9.36
C TRP A 96 14.24 -2.98 9.60
N LYS A 97 15.33 -2.76 8.84
CA LYS A 97 16.60 -3.51 8.91
C LYS A 97 16.37 -5.03 9.06
N PRO A 98 15.69 -5.67 8.10
CA PRO A 98 15.20 -7.05 8.23
C PRO A 98 16.34 -8.06 8.45
N ALA A 99 17.51 -7.84 7.85
CA ALA A 99 18.66 -8.74 7.96
C ALA A 99 19.51 -8.56 9.24
N SER A 100 19.18 -7.62 10.13
CA SER A 100 20.00 -7.35 11.33
C SER A 100 19.88 -8.40 12.42
N SER A 101 18.79 -9.15 12.48
CA SER A 101 18.65 -10.27 13.42
C SER A 101 17.66 -11.30 12.90
N LEU A 102 17.89 -12.58 13.20
CA LEU A 102 16.99 -13.67 12.78
C LEU A 102 15.55 -13.44 13.29
N ARG A 103 15.40 -12.92 14.51
CA ARG A 103 14.07 -12.60 15.08
C ARG A 103 13.35 -11.51 14.29
N ARG A 104 14.07 -10.47 13.84
CA ARG A 104 13.48 -9.41 13.00
C ARG A 104 13.15 -9.93 11.61
N TRP A 105 14.03 -10.74 11.03
CA TRP A 105 13.80 -11.37 9.74
C TRP A 105 12.52 -12.23 9.77
N LEU A 106 12.39 -13.13 10.75
CA LEU A 106 11.18 -13.95 10.92
C LEU A 106 9.92 -13.11 11.16
N ALA A 107 10.01 -12.04 11.95
CA ALA A 107 8.88 -11.14 12.17
C ALA A 107 8.45 -10.44 10.85
N VAL A 108 9.41 -9.98 10.05
CA VAL A 108 9.14 -9.38 8.73
C VAL A 108 8.51 -10.39 7.78
N CYS A 109 9.03 -11.63 7.72
CA CYS A 109 8.43 -12.71 6.94
C CYS A 109 6.99 -13.01 7.40
N GLY A 110 6.73 -13.05 8.71
CA GLY A 110 5.39 -13.24 9.26
C GLY A 110 4.42 -12.11 8.88
N ILE A 111 4.88 -10.86 8.93
CA ILE A 111 4.07 -9.70 8.49
C ILE A 111 3.75 -9.80 6.99
N ILE A 112 4.73 -10.13 6.15
CA ILE A 112 4.54 -10.32 4.71
C ILE A 112 3.53 -11.45 4.45
N PHE A 113 3.67 -12.58 5.14
CA PHE A 113 2.76 -13.71 5.01
C PHE A 113 1.31 -13.36 5.37
N ILE A 114 1.09 -12.70 6.50
CA ILE A 114 -0.27 -12.27 6.91
C ILE A 114 -0.85 -11.29 5.89
N PHE A 115 -0.04 -10.38 5.37
CA PHE A 115 -0.49 -9.41 4.36
C PHE A 115 -0.91 -10.12 3.07
N LEU A 116 -0.06 -11.00 2.53
CA LEU A 116 -0.38 -11.79 1.34
C LEU A 116 -1.62 -12.66 1.54
N LEU A 117 -1.80 -13.25 2.72
CA LEU A 117 -3.00 -14.04 3.04
C LEU A 117 -4.26 -13.17 3.10
N ALA A 118 -4.16 -11.95 3.63
CA ALA A 118 -5.28 -11.01 3.68
C ALA A 118 -5.70 -10.53 2.28
N GLU A 119 -4.72 -10.25 1.41
CA GLU A 119 -4.94 -9.94 -0.01
C GLU A 119 -5.54 -11.15 -0.72
N LEU A 120 -4.94 -12.34 -0.62
CA LEU A 120 -5.47 -13.53 -1.28
C LEU A 120 -6.92 -13.84 -0.87
N ASN A 121 -7.25 -13.67 0.41
CA ASN A 121 -8.62 -13.82 0.91
C ASN A 121 -9.61 -12.85 0.24
N THR A 122 -9.21 -11.65 -0.21
CA THR A 122 -10.10 -10.79 -1.02
C THR A 122 -10.55 -11.48 -2.29
N PHE A 123 -9.62 -12.10 -3.01
CA PHE A 123 -9.89 -12.75 -4.29
C PHE A 123 -10.72 -14.01 -4.11
N TYR A 124 -10.40 -14.84 -3.11
CA TYR A 124 -11.21 -16.02 -2.80
C TYR A 124 -12.62 -15.66 -2.32
N LEU A 125 -12.77 -14.64 -1.48
CA LEU A 125 -14.10 -14.24 -1.00
C LEU A 125 -14.96 -13.74 -2.15
N LYS A 126 -14.38 -12.97 -3.10
CA LYS A 126 -15.06 -12.54 -4.33
C LYS A 126 -15.48 -13.74 -5.17
N PHE A 127 -14.60 -14.73 -5.34
CA PHE A 127 -14.86 -15.95 -6.12
C PHE A 127 -15.96 -16.81 -5.49
N VAL A 128 -15.88 -17.10 -4.18
CA VAL A 128 -16.86 -17.93 -3.45
C VAL A 128 -18.24 -17.27 -3.43
N LEU A 129 -18.31 -15.96 -3.23
CA LEU A 129 -19.58 -15.23 -3.17
C LEU A 129 -20.13 -14.83 -4.55
N TRP A 130 -19.46 -15.18 -5.65
CA TRP A 130 -19.84 -14.80 -7.02
C TRP A 130 -20.14 -13.29 -7.16
N MET A 131 -19.42 -12.44 -6.42
CA MET A 131 -19.67 -11.00 -6.44
C MET A 131 -19.09 -10.36 -7.70
N PRO A 132 -19.88 -9.53 -8.43
CA PRO A 132 -19.35 -8.77 -9.55
C PRO A 132 -18.29 -7.76 -9.05
N PRO A 133 -17.29 -7.40 -9.88
CA PRO A 133 -16.19 -6.50 -9.50
C PRO A 133 -16.67 -5.13 -8.98
N GLU A 134 -17.81 -4.66 -9.47
CA GLU A 134 -18.38 -3.33 -9.19
C GLU A 134 -19.16 -3.27 -7.87
N HIS A 135 -19.23 -4.38 -7.11
CA HIS A 135 -20.07 -4.44 -5.93
C HIS A 135 -19.53 -3.54 -4.80
N TYR A 136 -20.39 -2.68 -4.24
CA TYR A 136 -20.06 -1.70 -3.20
C TYR A 136 -19.38 -2.29 -1.95
N LEU A 137 -19.59 -3.57 -1.65
CA LEU A 137 -18.92 -4.27 -0.54
C LEU A 137 -17.41 -4.38 -0.73
N VAL A 138 -16.95 -4.57 -1.97
CA VAL A 138 -15.51 -4.60 -2.31
C VAL A 138 -14.91 -3.21 -2.10
N LEU A 139 -15.63 -2.17 -2.52
CA LEU A 139 -15.21 -0.78 -2.38
C LEU A 139 -15.17 -0.31 -0.91
N LEU A 140 -16.21 -0.63 -0.13
CA LEU A 140 -16.26 -0.35 1.31
C LEU A 140 -15.13 -1.04 2.07
N ARG A 141 -14.80 -2.29 1.72
CA ARG A 141 -13.67 -3.01 2.33
C ARG A 141 -12.34 -2.29 2.08
N LEU A 142 -12.09 -1.85 0.84
CA LEU A 142 -10.89 -1.08 0.49
C LEU A 142 -10.77 0.19 1.35
N VAL A 143 -11.88 0.89 1.57
CA VAL A 143 -11.92 2.07 2.45
C VAL A 143 -11.57 1.70 3.89
N PHE A 144 -12.11 0.61 4.44
CA PHE A 144 -11.77 0.16 5.81
C PHE A 144 -10.31 -0.29 5.94
N TYR A 145 -9.77 -0.98 4.94
CA TYR A 145 -8.39 -1.48 4.95
C TYR A 145 -7.36 -0.33 4.89
N VAL A 146 -7.73 0.80 4.29
CA VAL A 146 -6.88 2.00 4.21
C VAL A 146 -7.04 2.93 5.42
N ASN A 147 -8.21 2.95 6.07
CA ASN A 147 -8.52 3.85 7.20
C ASN A 147 -8.27 3.26 8.60
N VAL A 148 -7.81 2.01 8.71
CA VAL A 148 -7.37 1.36 9.96
C VAL A 148 -5.86 1.22 9.96
#